data_AF-A0A2S4KXR7-F1
#
_entry.id   AF-A0A2S4KXR7-F1
#
_cell.length_a   1.000
_cell.length_b   1.000
_cell.length_c   1.000
_cell.angle_alpha   90.00
_cell.angle_beta   90.00
_cell.angle_gamma   90.00
#
_symmetry.space_group_name_H-M   'P 1'
#
loop_
_entity.id
_entity.type
_entity.pdbx_description
1 polymer ?
#
loop_
_entity_poly.entity_id
_entity_poly.type
_entity_poly.pdbx_seq_one_letter_code
_entity_poly.pdbx_strand_id
1 'polypeptide(L)'
;MMIPTLFNGTVSSSACSPTTIPYPALFGAEFLSLEANLVANYSRHIPSGFYINHGAVNVTDVSFCNVTVTYTHPGQNDNIEVQVWLPINTWNGRMQAIGGAGWQAGLHYAGLMGMIASVGEGYTVSTDDGLGSNTSPANWGLLSEGNPNLYLLQNLGSVSLNDAAAIGKSITKRFYGQAPKFS
;
A
#
# COMPACT_ATOMS: atom_id res chain seq x y z
N MET A 1 4.13 -24.34 7.21
CA MET A 1 2.72 -24.79 7.33
C MET A 1 1.90 -23.87 6.46
N MET A 2 1.47 -24.32 5.27
CA MET A 2 0.65 -23.48 4.37
C MET A 2 -0.70 -23.21 5.05
N ILE A 3 -1.00 -21.94 5.32
CA ILE A 3 -2.33 -21.53 5.77
C ILE A 3 -3.27 -21.79 4.59
N PRO A 4 -4.33 -22.62 4.74
CA PRO A 4 -5.28 -22.85 3.66
C PRO A 4 -5.92 -21.53 3.25
N THR A 5 -5.91 -21.21 1.95
CA THR A 5 -6.56 -20.02 1.42
C THR A 5 -8.07 -20.09 1.68
N LEU A 6 -8.60 -19.08 2.39
CA LEU A 6 -10.06 -18.92 2.56
C LEU A 6 -10.74 -18.30 1.34
N PHE A 7 -9.96 -18.06 0.28
CA PHE A 7 -10.43 -17.54 -0.99
C PHE A 7 -10.69 -18.72 -1.93
N ASN A 8 -11.97 -18.95 -2.24
CA ASN A 8 -12.42 -20.03 -3.12
C ASN A 8 -12.45 -19.59 -4.60
N GLY A 9 -11.95 -18.39 -4.91
CA GLY A 9 -11.88 -17.83 -6.26
C GLY A 9 -10.47 -17.96 -6.83
N THR A 10 -10.37 -18.01 -8.15
CA THR A 10 -9.12 -17.76 -8.87
C THR A 10 -9.23 -16.37 -9.48
N VAL A 11 -8.22 -15.52 -9.27
CA VAL A 11 -8.12 -14.24 -9.97
C VAL A 11 -7.18 -14.41 -11.14
N SER A 12 -7.66 -14.11 -12.36
CA SER A 12 -6.80 -14.09 -13.54
C SER A 12 -5.75 -13.00 -13.40
N SER A 13 -4.53 -13.25 -13.86
CA SER A 13 -3.48 -12.22 -13.94
C SER A 13 -3.90 -11.02 -14.80
N SER A 14 -4.78 -11.23 -15.79
CA SER A 14 -5.37 -10.15 -16.60
C SER A 14 -6.28 -9.20 -15.83
N ALA A 15 -6.69 -9.55 -14.60
CA ALA A 15 -7.40 -8.63 -13.71
C ALA A 15 -6.49 -7.52 -13.17
N CYS A 16 -5.17 -7.68 -13.28
CA CYS A 16 -4.21 -6.62 -12.98
C CYS A 16 -4.11 -5.64 -14.14
N SER A 17 -5.08 -4.73 -14.23
CA SER A 17 -5.14 -3.70 -15.26
C SER A 17 -5.79 -2.44 -14.69
N PRO A 18 -5.33 -1.24 -15.07
CA PRO A 18 -5.97 0.00 -14.63
C PRO A 18 -7.42 0.12 -15.16
N THR A 19 -7.76 -0.60 -16.24
CA THR A 19 -9.12 -0.60 -16.80
C THR A 19 -10.11 -1.49 -16.04
N THR A 20 -9.62 -2.49 -15.29
CA THR A 20 -10.44 -3.42 -14.51
C THR A 20 -10.59 -2.98 -13.06
N ILE A 21 -9.74 -2.08 -12.60
CA ILE A 21 -9.72 -1.55 -11.24
C ILE A 21 -10.24 -0.12 -11.27
N PRO A 22 -11.49 0.14 -10.84
CA PRO A 22 -12.01 1.50 -10.80
C PRO A 22 -11.29 2.31 -9.72
N TYR A 23 -11.29 3.63 -9.88
CA TYR A 23 -10.87 4.53 -8.81
C TYR A 23 -11.63 4.22 -7.50
N PRO A 24 -10.92 4.19 -6.36
CA PRO A 24 -11.55 3.96 -5.08
C PRO A 24 -12.44 5.14 -4.68
N ALA A 25 -13.36 4.92 -3.74
CA ALA A 25 -14.13 6.02 -3.16
C ALA A 25 -13.44 6.48 -1.88
N LEU A 26 -13.01 7.75 -1.85
CA LEU A 26 -12.44 8.39 -0.67
C LEU A 26 -13.01 9.80 -0.57
N PHE A 27 -13.71 10.09 0.52
CA PHE A 27 -14.36 11.39 0.69
C PHE A 27 -13.31 12.48 0.90
N GLY A 28 -13.40 13.57 0.14
CA GLY A 28 -12.46 14.69 0.22
C GLY A 28 -11.18 14.52 -0.60
N ALA A 29 -10.99 13.39 -1.28
CA ALA A 29 -9.87 13.16 -2.18
C ALA A 29 -10.27 13.30 -3.66
N GLU A 30 -9.34 13.80 -4.47
CA GLU A 30 -9.38 13.80 -5.93
C GLU A 30 -8.29 12.87 -6.46
N PHE A 31 -8.68 11.88 -7.26
CA PHE A 31 -7.74 10.93 -7.84
C PHE A 31 -7.14 11.47 -9.14
N LEU A 32 -5.81 11.42 -9.22
CA LEU A 32 -5.03 11.96 -10.33
C LEU A 32 -4.62 10.86 -11.31
N SER A 33 -4.23 9.69 -10.80
CA SER A 33 -3.87 8.53 -11.62
C SER A 33 -4.10 7.21 -10.91
N LEU A 34 -4.24 6.14 -11.69
CA LEU A 34 -4.25 4.77 -11.24
C LEU A 34 -3.47 3.91 -12.23
N GLU A 35 -2.48 3.20 -11.71
CA GLU A 35 -1.66 2.25 -12.45
C GLU A 35 -1.81 0.85 -11.86
N ALA A 36 -1.72 -0.18 -12.70
CA ALA A 36 -1.71 -1.56 -12.25
C ALA A 36 -0.67 -2.35 -13.03
N ASN A 37 0.29 -2.91 -12.32
CA ASN A 37 1.45 -3.59 -12.86
C ASN A 37 1.53 -5.01 -12.30
N LEU A 38 1.45 -6.01 -13.17
CA LEU A 38 1.61 -7.41 -12.77
C LEU A 38 3.08 -7.70 -12.48
N VAL A 39 3.38 -8.13 -11.27
CA VAL A 39 4.68 -8.69 -10.87
C VAL A 39 4.53 -10.20 -10.83
N ALA A 40 5.25 -10.92 -11.69
CA ALA A 40 5.14 -12.37 -11.83
C ALA A 40 6.40 -13.10 -11.34
N ASN A 41 6.21 -14.29 -10.76
CA ASN A 41 7.28 -15.21 -10.34
C ASN A 41 8.35 -14.54 -9.45
N TYR A 42 7.90 -13.70 -8.51
CA TYR A 42 8.79 -12.97 -7.62
C TYR A 42 9.27 -13.87 -6.48
N SER A 43 10.59 -13.95 -6.33
CA SER A 43 11.25 -14.73 -5.29
C SER A 43 12.29 -13.87 -4.58
N ARG A 44 12.25 -13.85 -3.24
CA ARG A 44 13.19 -13.08 -2.42
C ARG A 44 13.25 -13.58 -0.98
N HIS A 45 14.46 -13.62 -0.42
CA HIS A 45 14.67 -13.77 1.02
C HIS A 45 14.58 -12.40 1.71
N ILE A 46 13.69 -12.30 2.70
CA ILE A 46 13.55 -11.13 3.56
C ILE A 46 14.12 -11.47 4.95
N PRO A 47 15.23 -10.85 5.37
CA PRO A 47 15.82 -11.14 6.66
C PRO A 47 14.98 -10.58 7.81
N SER A 48 15.24 -11.09 9.02
CA SER A 48 14.60 -10.58 10.24
C SER A 48 14.88 -9.09 10.43
N GLY A 49 13.91 -8.36 10.98
CA GLY A 49 14.00 -6.92 11.22
C GLY A 49 13.46 -6.05 10.08
N PHE A 50 13.23 -6.60 8.89
CA PHE A 50 12.58 -5.88 7.79
C PHE A 50 11.05 -6.07 7.74
N TYR A 51 10.57 -7.17 8.31
CA TYR A 51 9.15 -7.41 8.52
C TYR A 51 8.87 -7.35 10.02
N ILE A 52 8.50 -6.15 10.50
CA ILE A 52 8.43 -5.85 11.93
C ILE A 52 7.46 -6.78 12.65
N ASN A 53 7.85 -7.25 13.83
CA ASN A 53 7.15 -8.26 14.64
C ASN A 53 7.06 -9.67 14.01
N HIS A 54 7.81 -9.94 12.94
CA HIS A 54 7.88 -11.23 12.27
C HIS A 54 9.32 -11.74 12.18
N GLY A 55 9.47 -13.04 11.87
CA GLY A 55 10.75 -13.66 11.55
C GLY A 55 11.22 -13.35 10.14
N ALA A 56 12.30 -14.01 9.71
CA ALA A 56 12.70 -13.99 8.30
C ALA A 56 11.67 -14.74 7.43
N VAL A 57 11.46 -14.26 6.20
CA VAL A 57 10.48 -14.81 5.26
C VAL A 57 11.16 -15.17 3.94
N ASN A 58 10.91 -16.37 3.43
CA ASN A 58 11.29 -16.78 2.08
C ASN A 58 10.07 -16.65 1.18
N VAL A 59 10.07 -15.64 0.32
CA VAL A 59 9.06 -15.48 -0.73
C VAL A 59 9.53 -16.27 -1.95
N THR A 60 8.69 -17.15 -2.46
CA THR A 60 9.02 -18.03 -3.59
C THR A 60 7.87 -18.09 -4.59
N ASP A 61 8.17 -17.73 -5.84
CA ASP A 61 7.28 -17.80 -7.01
C ASP A 61 5.92 -17.13 -6.80
N VAL A 62 5.92 -16.00 -6.09
CA VAL A 62 4.71 -15.24 -5.81
C VAL A 62 4.44 -14.26 -6.95
N SER A 63 3.23 -14.29 -7.48
CA SER A 63 2.76 -13.29 -8.43
C SER A 63 1.74 -12.38 -7.75
N PHE A 64 1.84 -11.08 -7.96
CA PHE A 64 0.94 -10.09 -7.36
C PHE A 64 0.71 -8.91 -8.31
N CYS A 65 -0.44 -8.26 -8.17
CA CYS A 65 -0.72 -7.00 -8.84
C CYS A 65 -0.27 -5.84 -7.97
N ASN A 66 0.67 -5.02 -8.45
CA ASN A 66 1.01 -3.75 -7.82
C ASN A 66 0.11 -2.65 -8.38
N VAL A 67 -0.81 -2.15 -7.57
CA VAL A 67 -1.68 -1.03 -7.92
C VAL A 67 -1.15 0.22 -7.24
N THR A 68 -0.86 1.25 -8.04
CA THR A 68 -0.42 2.56 -7.56
C THR A 68 -1.53 3.56 -7.82
N VAL A 69 -1.94 4.29 -6.78
CA VAL A 69 -2.96 5.35 -6.87
C VAL A 69 -2.33 6.66 -6.42
N THR A 70 -2.41 7.67 -7.27
CA THR A 70 -2.01 9.04 -6.91
C THR A 70 -3.27 9.89 -6.70
N TYR A 71 -3.32 10.63 -5.60
CA TYR A 71 -4.43 11.51 -5.26
C TYR A 71 -3.96 12.77 -4.54
N THR A 72 -4.86 13.74 -4.44
CA THR A 72 -4.69 14.99 -3.69
C THR A 72 -5.94 15.28 -2.87
N HIS A 73 -5.80 16.09 -1.83
CA HIS A 73 -6.91 16.74 -1.16
C HIS A 73 -7.07 18.16 -1.70
N PRO A 74 -8.20 18.48 -2.39
CA PRO A 74 -8.40 19.80 -2.97
C PRO A 74 -8.18 20.93 -1.96
N GLY A 75 -7.29 21.88 -2.32
CA GLY A 75 -6.94 23.02 -1.48
C GLY A 75 -5.81 22.78 -0.46
N GLN A 76 -5.27 21.57 -0.34
CA GLN A 76 -4.16 21.26 0.56
C GLN A 76 -2.78 21.29 -0.11
N ASN A 77 -2.74 21.29 -1.45
CA ASN A 77 -1.51 21.29 -2.25
C ASN A 77 -0.58 20.11 -1.89
N ASP A 78 -1.17 18.95 -1.67
CA ASP A 78 -0.48 17.68 -1.48
C ASP A 78 -0.60 16.79 -2.73
N ASN A 79 0.28 15.80 -2.83
CA ASN A 79 0.25 14.78 -3.87
C ASN A 79 0.76 13.49 -3.25
N ILE A 80 -0.14 12.54 -3.03
CA ILE A 80 0.12 11.33 -2.25
C ILE A 80 0.00 10.11 -3.16
N GLU A 81 0.96 9.22 -3.06
CA GLU A 81 0.94 7.89 -3.66
C GLU A 81 0.55 6.83 -2.62
N VAL A 82 -0.36 5.93 -2.99
CA VAL A 82 -0.65 4.71 -2.25
C VAL A 82 -0.37 3.52 -3.14
N GLN A 83 0.43 2.57 -2.65
CA GLN A 83 0.59 1.27 -3.29
C GLN A 83 -0.23 0.21 -2.57
N VAL A 84 -0.89 -0.63 -3.35
CA VAL A 84 -1.66 -1.79 -2.91
C VAL A 84 -1.20 -3.01 -3.69
N TRP A 85 -0.60 -3.98 -3.01
CA TRP A 85 -0.14 -5.23 -3.64
C TRP A 85 -1.09 -6.37 -3.33
N LEU A 86 -1.60 -7.00 -4.41
CA LEU A 86 -2.68 -7.98 -4.37
C LEU A 86 -2.14 -9.33 -4.87
N PRO A 87 -1.90 -10.33 -4.00
CA PRO A 87 -1.45 -11.65 -4.43
C PRO A 87 -2.43 -12.30 -5.41
N ILE A 88 -1.90 -12.84 -6.50
CA ILE A 88 -2.67 -13.59 -7.49
C ILE A 88 -2.82 -15.03 -7.00
N ASN A 89 -4.05 -15.49 -6.82
CA ASN A 89 -4.42 -16.87 -6.40
C ASN A 89 -3.91 -17.33 -5.02
N THR A 90 -3.11 -16.54 -4.31
CA THR A 90 -2.58 -16.88 -2.98
C THR A 90 -3.15 -16.01 -1.85
N TRP A 91 -4.14 -15.16 -2.14
CA TRP A 91 -4.71 -14.27 -1.14
C TRP A 91 -5.42 -15.05 -0.02
N ASN A 92 -5.05 -14.77 1.22
CA ASN A 92 -5.52 -15.46 2.42
C ASN A 92 -6.78 -14.80 3.03
N GLY A 93 -7.32 -13.76 2.39
CA GLY A 93 -8.51 -13.03 2.85
C GLY A 93 -8.20 -11.92 3.85
N ARG A 94 -6.93 -11.62 4.12
CA ARG A 94 -6.49 -10.57 5.05
C ARG A 94 -5.84 -9.41 4.29
N MET A 95 -5.98 -8.23 4.88
CA MET A 95 -5.24 -7.05 4.48
C MET A 95 -4.30 -6.64 5.62
N GLN A 96 -3.14 -6.08 5.30
CA GLN A 96 -2.21 -5.51 6.25
C GLN A 96 -1.69 -4.17 5.71
N ALA A 97 -1.52 -3.18 6.59
CA ALA A 97 -0.80 -1.97 6.24
C ALA A 97 0.67 -2.08 6.69
N ILE A 98 1.59 -1.59 5.87
CA ILE A 98 2.98 -1.35 6.27
C ILE A 98 3.14 0.15 6.46
N GLY A 99 3.47 0.56 7.67
CA GLY A 99 3.64 1.96 8.02
C GLY A 99 5.05 2.50 7.72
N GLY A 100 5.25 3.74 8.15
CA GLY A 100 6.47 4.50 7.96
C GLY A 100 7.50 4.37 9.07
N ALA A 101 8.56 5.17 8.96
CA ALA A 101 9.58 5.33 9.98
C ALA A 101 10.22 6.72 9.89
N GLY A 102 10.45 7.34 11.05
CA GLY A 102 10.98 8.70 11.11
C GLY A 102 10.06 9.70 10.40
N TRP A 103 10.58 10.37 9.36
CA TRP A 103 9.85 11.37 8.56
C TRP A 103 9.29 10.82 7.23
N GLN A 104 9.38 9.51 6.99
CA GLN A 104 8.82 8.85 5.80
C GLN A 104 7.54 8.12 6.22
N ALA A 105 6.41 8.41 5.57
CA ALA A 105 5.12 7.80 5.92
C ALA A 105 5.02 6.32 5.48
N GLY A 106 5.77 5.93 4.46
CA GLY A 106 5.85 4.57 3.95
C GLY A 106 6.76 4.52 2.73
N LEU A 107 6.62 3.48 1.89
CA LEU A 107 7.39 3.25 0.64
C LEU A 107 8.93 3.37 0.69
N HIS A 108 9.51 3.56 1.87
CA HIS A 108 10.93 3.50 2.13
C HIS A 108 11.44 2.06 1.99
N TYR A 109 12.76 1.90 1.83
CA TYR A 109 13.37 0.60 1.55
C TYR A 109 12.93 -0.52 2.51
N ALA A 110 12.89 -0.26 3.82
CA ALA A 110 12.46 -1.27 4.79
C ALA A 110 10.97 -1.61 4.67
N GLY A 111 10.11 -0.59 4.46
CA GLY A 111 8.69 -0.79 4.17
C GLY A 111 8.46 -1.67 2.95
N LEU A 112 9.18 -1.44 1.84
CA LEU A 112 9.10 -2.28 0.64
C LEU A 112 9.50 -3.74 0.92
N MET A 113 10.51 -3.99 1.77
CA MET A 113 10.85 -5.36 2.18
C MET A 113 9.72 -6.01 2.99
N GLY A 114 9.10 -5.25 3.90
CA GLY A 114 7.92 -5.69 4.63
C GLY A 114 6.73 -6.00 3.72
N MET A 115 6.50 -5.20 2.68
CA MET A 115 5.46 -5.46 1.68
C MET A 115 5.72 -6.75 0.90
N ILE A 116 6.97 -7.01 0.50
CA ILE A 116 7.36 -8.26 -0.17
C ILE A 116 7.07 -9.46 0.73
N ALA A 117 7.45 -9.40 2.02
CA ALA A 117 7.16 -10.47 2.97
C ALA A 117 5.64 -10.68 3.13
N SER A 118 4.88 -9.60 3.34
CA SER A 118 3.43 -9.63 3.56
C SER A 118 2.67 -10.21 2.36
N VAL A 119 2.99 -9.77 1.13
CA VAL A 119 2.38 -10.33 -0.08
C VAL A 119 2.75 -11.81 -0.26
N GLY A 120 3.98 -12.19 0.13
CA GLY A 120 4.43 -13.58 0.11
C GLY A 120 3.70 -14.51 1.08
N GLU A 121 3.20 -13.97 2.19
CA GLU A 121 2.33 -14.70 3.14
C GLU A 121 0.84 -14.66 2.74
N GLY A 122 0.52 -14.09 1.58
CA GLY A 122 -0.82 -14.05 1.02
C GLY A 122 -1.68 -12.90 1.52
N TYR A 123 -1.12 -11.87 2.15
CA TYR A 123 -1.88 -10.66 2.50
C TYR A 123 -2.05 -9.77 1.27
N THR A 124 -3.18 -9.08 1.17
CA THR A 124 -3.14 -7.78 0.48
C THR A 124 -2.38 -6.82 1.36
N VAL A 125 -1.42 -6.09 0.80
CA VAL A 125 -0.64 -5.11 1.56
C VAL A 125 -0.81 -3.72 0.99
N SER A 126 -0.92 -2.70 1.85
CA SER A 126 -0.95 -1.30 1.44
C SER A 126 0.02 -0.42 2.23
N THR A 127 0.45 0.68 1.62
CA THR A 127 1.24 1.75 2.27
C THR A 127 1.09 3.05 1.45
N ASP A 128 1.29 4.19 2.10
CA ASP A 128 1.38 5.51 1.46
C ASP A 128 2.82 6.04 1.43
N ASP A 129 3.15 6.94 0.51
CA ASP A 129 4.37 7.75 0.64
C ASP A 129 4.18 8.96 1.57
N GLY A 130 2.94 9.47 1.65
CA GLY A 130 2.47 10.62 2.44
C GLY A 130 3.11 11.95 2.02
N LEU A 131 4.43 12.00 2.11
CA LEU A 131 5.31 13.14 1.86
C LEU A 131 6.33 12.87 0.73
N GLY A 132 6.11 11.82 -0.05
CA GLY A 132 7.11 11.29 -0.97
C GLY A 132 8.30 10.65 -0.25
N SER A 133 9.49 10.75 -0.85
CA SER A 133 10.73 10.13 -0.34
C SER A 133 11.51 10.99 0.67
N ASN A 134 10.87 12.02 1.25
CA ASN A 134 11.53 12.94 2.17
C ASN A 134 11.94 12.24 3.48
N THR A 135 13.21 12.35 3.85
CA THR A 135 13.76 11.78 5.10
C THR A 135 13.90 12.80 6.23
N SER A 136 13.55 14.07 5.97
CA SER A 136 13.70 15.20 6.89
C SER A 136 12.56 16.20 6.68
N PRO A 137 12.09 16.90 7.73
CA PRO A 137 11.05 17.92 7.64
C PRO A 137 11.53 19.24 7.06
N ALA A 138 12.83 19.41 6.81
CA ALA A 138 13.43 20.68 6.43
C ALA A 138 12.78 21.32 5.18
N ASN A 139 12.33 20.53 4.22
CA ASN A 139 11.81 21.01 2.94
C ASN A 139 10.28 21.05 2.85
N TRP A 140 9.56 20.49 3.82
CA TRP A 140 8.10 20.34 3.74
C TRP A 140 7.37 20.72 5.02
N GLY A 141 8.04 20.67 6.18
CA GLY A 141 7.42 20.86 7.49
C GLY A 141 6.98 22.30 7.76
N LEU A 142 7.53 23.27 7.03
CA LEU A 142 7.19 24.69 7.13
C LEU A 142 6.82 25.24 5.75
N LEU A 143 5.80 26.11 5.70
CA LEU A 143 5.46 26.92 4.53
C LEU A 143 6.39 28.14 4.41
N SER A 144 6.79 28.67 5.57
CA SER A 144 7.81 29.70 5.74
C SER A 144 8.32 29.67 7.17
N GLU A 145 9.33 30.48 7.50
CA GLU A 145 9.80 30.62 8.89
C GLU A 145 8.63 30.93 9.84
N GLY A 146 8.52 30.15 10.93
CA GLY A 146 7.47 30.26 11.93
C GLY A 146 6.08 29.74 11.51
N ASN A 147 5.90 29.26 10.28
CA ASN A 147 4.60 28.82 9.75
C ASN A 147 4.62 27.32 9.39
N PRO A 148 4.15 26.43 10.28
CA PRO A 148 4.06 25.00 10.00
C PRO A 148 3.14 24.66 8.83
N ASN A 149 3.56 23.70 8.02
CA ASN A 149 2.70 23.10 7.01
C ASN A 149 1.80 22.03 7.67
N LEU A 150 0.68 22.47 8.23
CA LEU A 150 -0.21 21.60 9.01
C LEU A 150 -0.82 20.46 8.17
N TYR A 151 -1.09 20.65 6.87
CA TYR A 151 -1.64 19.60 6.02
C TYR A 151 -0.64 18.45 5.82
N LEU A 152 0.62 18.76 5.48
CA LEU A 152 1.64 17.71 5.34
C LEU A 152 1.97 17.04 6.69
N LEU A 153 1.96 17.80 7.79
CA LEU A 153 2.09 17.20 9.13
C LEU A 153 0.92 16.26 9.46
N GLN A 154 -0.30 16.60 9.04
CA GLN A 154 -1.48 15.75 9.21
C GLN A 154 -1.43 14.49 8.33
N ASN A 155 -0.95 14.60 7.09
CA ASN A 155 -0.69 13.46 6.21
C ASN A 155 0.23 12.46 6.91
N LEU A 156 1.44 12.90 7.31
CA LEU A 156 2.37 12.05 8.06
C LEU A 156 1.78 11.48 9.36
N GLY A 157 1.00 12.29 10.08
CA GLY A 157 0.49 11.93 11.40
C GLY A 157 -0.68 10.94 11.38
N SER A 158 -1.56 11.01 10.37
CA SER A 158 -2.80 10.21 10.39
C SER A 158 -3.55 10.11 9.05
N VAL A 159 -3.57 11.17 8.24
CA VAL A 159 -4.52 11.28 7.12
C VAL A 159 -4.16 10.31 6.01
N SER A 160 -2.93 10.38 5.48
CA SER A 160 -2.52 9.53 4.36
C SER A 160 -2.49 8.04 4.73
N LEU A 161 -2.17 7.72 5.99
CA LEU A 161 -2.23 6.35 6.51
C LEU A 161 -3.68 5.81 6.56
N ASN A 162 -4.63 6.63 7.02
CA ASN A 162 -6.04 6.26 7.01
C ASN A 162 -6.56 6.08 5.57
N ASP A 163 -6.15 6.98 4.68
CA ASP A 163 -6.56 6.95 3.28
C ASP A 163 -6.00 5.73 2.56
N ALA A 164 -4.74 5.36 2.82
CA ALA A 164 -4.14 4.11 2.33
C ALA A 164 -4.95 2.88 2.77
N ALA A 165 -5.43 2.85 4.01
CA ALA A 165 -6.28 1.77 4.50
C ALA A 165 -7.65 1.74 3.79
N ALA A 166 -8.27 2.90 3.57
CA ALA A 166 -9.56 3.00 2.87
C ALA A 166 -9.44 2.61 1.38
N ILE A 167 -8.43 3.15 0.70
CA ILE A 167 -8.07 2.85 -0.70
C ILE A 167 -7.78 1.36 -0.85
N GLY A 168 -6.91 0.80 0.00
CA GLY A 168 -6.58 -0.63 -0.03
C GLY A 168 -7.80 -1.52 0.14
N LYS A 169 -8.66 -1.26 1.15
CA LYS A 169 -9.91 -2.01 1.35
C LYS A 169 -10.84 -1.94 0.13
N SER A 170 -10.95 -0.76 -0.49
CA SER A 170 -11.76 -0.56 -1.69
C SER A 170 -11.21 -1.37 -2.86
N ILE A 171 -9.91 -1.27 -3.13
CA ILE A 171 -9.25 -2.01 -4.22
C ILE A 171 -9.31 -3.52 -3.99
N THR A 172 -9.02 -4.01 -2.79
CA THR A 172 -9.16 -5.43 -2.43
C THR A 172 -10.55 -5.95 -2.74
N LYS A 173 -11.60 -5.22 -2.32
CA LYS A 173 -12.99 -5.61 -2.57
C LYS A 173 -13.30 -5.70 -4.06
N ARG A 174 -12.80 -4.77 -4.87
CA ARG A 174 -13.00 -4.76 -6.32
C ARG A 174 -12.23 -5.89 -7.01
N PHE A 175 -10.98 -6.07 -6.63
CA PHE A 175 -10.08 -7.04 -7.27
C PHE A 175 -10.49 -8.49 -7.02
N TYR A 176 -10.87 -8.83 -5.77
CA TYR A 176 -11.25 -10.19 -5.40
C TYR A 176 -12.76 -10.45 -5.40
N GLY A 177 -13.59 -9.41 -5.65
CA GLY A 177 -15.05 -9.49 -5.51
C GLY A 177 -15.55 -9.62 -4.06
N GLN A 178 -14.64 -9.59 -3.07
CA GLN A 178 -14.96 -9.67 -1.65
C GLN A 178 -14.03 -8.78 -0.82
N ALA A 179 -14.57 -8.16 0.23
CA ALA A 179 -13.78 -7.38 1.17
C ALA A 179 -12.81 -8.28 1.98
N PRO A 180 -11.70 -7.74 2.50
CA PRO A 180 -10.87 -8.47 3.45
C PRO A 180 -11.69 -8.84 4.69
N LYS A 181 -11.52 -10.07 5.18
CA LYS A 181 -12.17 -10.56 6.41
C LYS A 181 -11.55 -9.95 7.66
N PHE A 182 -10.26 -9.63 7.58
CA PHE A 182 -9.48 -9.00 8.65
C PHE A 182 -8.56 -7.93 8.05
N SER A 183 -8.37 -6.85 8.79
CA SER A 183 -7.44 -5.75 8.49
C SER A 183 -6.89 -5.18 9.79
#